data_AF-A0A0F9II62-F1
#
_entry.id   AF-A0A0F9II62-F1
#
_cell.length_a   1.000
_cell.length_b   1.000
_cell.length_c   1.000
_cell.angle_alpha   90.00
_cell.angle_beta   90.00
_cell.angle_gamma   90.00
#
_symmetry.space_group_name_H-M   'P 1'
#
loop_
_entity.id
_entity.type
_entity.pdbx_description
1 polymer ?
#
loop_
_entity_poly.entity_id
_entity_poly.type
_entity_poly.pdbx_seq_one_letter_code
_entity_poly.pdbx_strand_id
1 'polypeptide(L)' 'MPNGRIDDTLQEVAAQLQQAKETLPDAITLVEILEEAGEDASEVRALIVETRTRILQWERTLQRRGVTLPSAEPETEE' A
#
# COMPACT_ATOMS: atom_id res chain seq x y z
N MET A 1 -10.08 30.28 -0.32
CA MET A 1 -10.38 28.86 -0.07
C MET A 1 -9.12 28.02 -0.31
N PRO A 2 -8.11 28.06 0.59
CA PRO A 2 -6.88 27.27 0.40
C PRO A 2 -7.02 25.80 0.81
N ASN A 3 -7.96 25.46 1.70
CA ASN A 3 -8.06 24.12 2.30
C ASN A 3 -8.61 23.06 1.34
N GLY A 4 -9.54 23.40 0.44
CA GLY A 4 -10.16 22.42 -0.46
C GLY A 4 -9.16 21.69 -1.37
N ARG A 5 -8.13 22.39 -1.88
CA ARG A 5 -7.10 21.77 -2.73
C ARG A 5 -6.19 20.80 -1.97
N ILE A 6 -5.96 21.06 -0.69
CA ILE A 6 -5.14 20.19 0.17
C ILE A 6 -5.94 18.92 0.48
N ASP A 7 -7.23 19.07 0.79
CA ASP A 7 -8.11 17.94 1.07
C ASP A 7 -8.25 17.03 -0.17
N ASP A 8 -8.43 17.60 -1.37
CA ASP A 8 -8.46 16.85 -2.64
C ASP A 8 -7.17 16.05 -2.86
N THR A 9 -6.01 16.68 -2.61
CA THR A 9 -4.70 16.04 -2.77
C THR A 9 -4.52 14.90 -1.77
N LEU A 10 -4.96 15.08 -0.52
CA LEU A 10 -4.86 14.04 0.50
C LEU A 10 -5.76 12.83 0.20
N GLN A 11 -6.93 13.06 -0.41
CA GLN A 11 -7.81 12.00 -0.89
C GLN A 11 -7.20 11.25 -2.07
N GLU A 12 -6.58 11.95 -3.02
CA GLU A 12 -5.87 11.32 -4.13
C GLU A 12 -4.71 10.44 -3.63
N VAL A 13 -3.93 10.92 -2.65
CA VAL A 13 -2.88 10.12 -2.02
C VAL A 13 -3.46 8.89 -1.32
N ALA A 14 -4.59 9.01 -0.64
CA ALA A 14 -5.26 7.87 0.01
C ALA A 14 -5.64 6.79 -1.03
N ALA A 15 -6.19 7.19 -2.18
CA ALA A 15 -6.55 6.28 -3.26
C ALA A 15 -5.31 5.56 -3.85
N GLN A 16 -4.22 6.30 -4.08
CA GLN A 16 -2.98 5.70 -4.59
C GLN A 16 -2.33 4.73 -3.59
N LEU A 17 -2.39 5.04 -2.28
CA LEU A 17 -1.91 4.13 -1.24
C LEU A 17 -2.73 2.84 -1.18
N GLN A 18 -4.05 2.94 -1.35
CA GLN A 18 -4.91 1.77 -1.42
C GLN A 18 -4.55 0.88 -2.62
N GLN A 19 -4.39 1.47 -3.80
CA GLN A 19 -3.97 0.72 -5.00
C GLN A 19 -2.58 0.07 -4.82
N ALA A 20 -1.63 0.79 -4.23
CA ALA A 20 -0.30 0.25 -3.95
C ALA A 20 -0.37 -0.94 -2.97
N LYS A 21 -1.26 -0.88 -1.99
CA LYS A 21 -1.48 -1.97 -1.02
C LYS A 21 -2.12 -3.19 -1.66
N GLU A 22 -3.05 -3.00 -2.59
CA GLU A 22 -3.71 -4.08 -3.34
C GLU A 22 -2.74 -4.83 -4.27
N THR A 23 -1.69 -4.17 -4.76
CA THR A 23 -0.69 -4.78 -5.66
C THR A 23 0.49 -5.43 -4.92
N LEU A 24 0.66 -5.19 -3.61
CA LEU A 24 1.73 -5.81 -2.82
C LEU A 24 1.68 -7.35 -2.81
N PRO A 25 0.51 -8.02 -2.67
CA PRO A 25 0.42 -9.48 -2.75
C PRO A 25 0.94 -10.06 -4.07
N ASP A 26 0.67 -9.39 -5.19
CA ASP A 26 1.16 -9.81 -6.51
C ASP A 26 2.69 -9.73 -6.58
N ALA A 27 3.27 -8.65 -6.03
CA ALA A 27 4.72 -8.49 -5.97
C ALA A 27 5.39 -9.55 -5.08
N ILE A 28 4.75 -9.93 -3.96
CA ILE A 28 5.21 -11.03 -3.09
C ILE A 28 5.20 -12.35 -3.86
N THR A 29 4.10 -12.64 -4.54
CA THR A 29 3.92 -13.87 -5.33
C THR A 29 4.99 -13.96 -6.44
N LEU A 30 5.29 -12.85 -7.12
CA LEU A 30 6.34 -12.82 -8.13
C LEU A 30 7.73 -13.14 -7.55
N VAL A 31 8.06 -12.59 -6.38
CA VAL A 31 9.33 -12.88 -5.70
C VAL A 31 9.43 -14.35 -5.32
N GLU A 32 8.34 -14.94 -4.82
CA GLU A 32 8.30 -16.37 -4.48
C GLU A 32 8.55 -17.25 -5.71
N ILE A 33 7.91 -16.95 -6.85
CA ILE A 33 8.13 -17.67 -8.12
C ILE A 33 9.59 -17.57 -8.58
N LEU A 34 10.22 -16.40 -8.44
CA LEU A 34 11.61 -16.20 -8.83
C LEU A 34 12.58 -16.99 -7.92
N GLU A 35 12.34 -16.98 -6.61
CA GLU A 35 13.14 -17.78 -5.66
C GLU A 35 12.97 -19.29 -5.92
N GLU A 36 11.76 -19.76 -6.24
CA GLU A 36 11.52 -21.15 -6.65
C GLU A 36 12.26 -21.52 -7.94
N ALA A 37 12.42 -20.57 -8.86
CA ALA A 37 13.23 -20.74 -10.07
C ALA A 37 14.75 -20.71 -9.81
N GLY A 38 15.18 -20.46 -8.57
CA GLY A 38 16.58 -20.38 -8.17
C GLY A 38 17.23 -19.00 -8.37
N GLU A 39 16.43 -17.96 -8.62
CA GLU A 39 16.92 -16.59 -8.72
C GLU A 39 17.09 -15.97 -7.32
N ASP A 40 18.08 -15.09 -7.17
CA ASP A 40 18.23 -14.27 -5.96
C ASP A 40 17.32 -13.05 -6.02
N ALA A 41 16.26 -13.07 -5.23
CA ALA A 41 15.30 -11.98 -5.10
C ALA A 41 15.39 -11.26 -3.74
N SER A 42 16.48 -11.44 -2.98
CA SER A 42 16.62 -10.92 -1.61
C SER A 42 16.48 -9.39 -1.50
N GLU A 43 17.05 -8.64 -2.45
CA GLU A 43 16.90 -7.18 -2.52
C GLU A 43 15.45 -6.77 -2.81
N VAL A 44 14.78 -7.45 -3.73
CA VAL A 44 13.37 -7.17 -4.08
C VAL A 44 12.47 -7.46 -2.89
N ARG A 45 12.71 -8.58 -2.19
CA ARG A 45 12.01 -8.93 -0.94
C ARG A 45 12.18 -7.83 0.12
N ALA A 46 13.38 -7.30 0.29
CA ALA A 46 13.63 -6.20 1.22
C ALA A 46 12.84 -4.93 0.84
N LEU A 47 12.82 -4.58 -0.46
CA LEU A 47 12.06 -3.44 -0.96
C LEU A 47 10.55 -3.59 -0.74
N ILE A 48 9.99 -4.79 -0.91
CA ILE A 48 8.58 -5.09 -0.62
C ILE A 48 8.26 -4.86 0.86
N VAL A 49 9.09 -5.38 1.77
CA VAL A 49 8.92 -5.22 3.22
C VAL A 49 9.00 -3.75 3.64
N GLU A 50 9.95 -3.01 3.08
CA GLU A 50 10.09 -1.58 3.32
C GLU A 50 8.86 -0.82 2.81
N THR A 51 8.40 -1.12 1.59
CA THR A 51 7.23 -0.49 0.97
C THR A 51 5.97 -0.72 1.80
N ARG A 52 5.74 -1.96 2.26
CA ARG A 52 4.63 -2.29 3.18
C ARG A 52 4.69 -1.45 4.45
N THR A 53 5.87 -1.31 5.03
CA THR A 53 6.07 -0.52 6.26
C THR A 53 5.76 0.97 6.01
N ARG A 54 6.22 1.53 4.89
CA ARG A 54 5.96 2.92 4.51
C ARG A 54 4.48 3.19 4.25
N ILE A 55 3.77 2.29 3.56
CA ILE A 55 2.32 2.40 3.34
C ILE A 55 1.58 2.50 4.68
N LEU A 56 1.87 1.62 5.64
CA LEU A 56 1.24 1.66 6.97
C LEU A 56 1.54 2.98 7.72
N GLN A 57 2.74 3.53 7.56
CA GLN A 57 3.10 4.82 8.18
C GLN A 57 2.35 5.99 7.54
N TRP A 58 2.18 5.98 6.22
CA TRP A 58 1.45 7.01 5.48
C TRP A 58 -0.05 6.93 5.77
N GLU A 59 -0.64 5.74 5.83
CA GLU A 59 -2.03 5.52 6.26
C GLU A 59 -2.29 6.15 7.63
N ARG A 60 -1.44 5.85 8.63
CA ARG A 60 -1.55 6.47 9.98
C ARG A 60 -1.39 7.99 9.96
N THR A 61 -0.66 8.53 8.99
CA THR A 61 -0.46 9.97 8.84
C THR A 61 -1.71 10.63 8.26
N LEU A 62 -2.33 10.00 7.26
CA LEU A 62 -3.58 10.44 6.65
C LEU A 62 -4.75 10.38 7.66
N GLN A 63 -4.88 9.29 8.41
CA GLN A 63 -5.88 9.16 9.48
C GLN A 63 -5.74 10.27 10.53
N ARG A 64 -4.51 10.60 10.96
CA ARG A 64 -4.25 11.70 11.90
C ARG A 64 -4.64 13.08 11.35
N ARG A 65 -4.76 13.21 10.03
CA ARG A 65 -5.22 14.43 9.34
C ARG A 65 -6.73 14.40 9.04
N GLY A 66 -7.46 13.39 9.51
CA GLY A 66 -8.90 13.27 9.31
C GLY A 66 -9.30 12.71 7.94
N VAL A 67 -8.35 12.14 7.18
CA VAL A 67 -8.63 11.49 5.89
C VAL A 67 -9.14 10.09 6.16
N THR A 68 -10.35 9.80 5.69
CA THR A 68 -10.90 8.43 5.68
C THR A 68 -10.13 7.61 4.66
N LEU A 69 -9.51 6.53 5.11
CA LEU A 69 -8.90 5.56 4.22
C LEU A 69 -9.97 4.59 3.72
N PRO A 70 -9.90 4.11 2.47
CA PRO A 70 -10.69 2.97 2.05
C PRO A 70 -10.35 1.80 2.98
N SER A 71 -11.32 1.33 3.76
CA SER A 71 -11.15 0.05 4.43
C SER A 71 -11.25 -0.99 3.33
N ALA A 72 -10.25 -1.86 3.19
CA ALA A 72 -10.53 -3.17 2.63
C ALA A 72 -11.61 -3.75 3.54
N GLU A 73 -12.86 -3.82 3.09
CA GLU A 73 -13.83 -4.67 3.76
C GLU A 73 -13.20 -6.07 3.77
N PRO A 74 -13.13 -6.76 4.93
CA PRO A 74 -12.83 -8.17 4.90
C PRO A 74 -13.90 -8.80 4.01
N GLU A 75 -13.50 -9.47 2.92
CA GLU A 75 -14.42 -10.31 2.17
C GLU A 75 -14.98 -11.32 3.17
N THR A 76 -16.22 -11.09 3.60
CA THR A 76 -17.00 -12.10 4.31
C THR A 76 -17.23 -13.21 3.31
N GLU A 77 -16.44 -14.28 3.41
CA GLU A 77 -16.73 -15.55 2.74
C GLU A 77 -18.14 -16.01 3.18
N GLU A 78 -19.08 -16.06 2.24
CA GLU A 78 -20.34 -16.80 2.36
C GLU A 78 -20.16 -18.29 2.03
#